data_AF-A0A5U8KA49-F1
#
_entry.id   AF-A0A5U8KA49-F1
#
_cell.length_a   1.000
_cell.length_b   1.000
_cell.length_c   1.000
_cell.angle_alpha   90.00
_cell.angle_beta   90.00
_cell.angle_gamma   90.00
#
_symmetry.space_group_name_H-M   'P 1'
#
loop_
_entity.id
_entity.type
_entity.pdbx_description
1 polymer ?
#
loop_
_entity_poly.entity_id
_entity_poly.type
_entity_poly.pdbx_seq_one_letter_code
_entity_poly.pdbx_strand_id
1 'polypeptide(L)'
;ELEVDELKSQLADYQQALDVQQTRAIQYNQAISALARAKELCHLPDLTPESAAEWLDTFQAKEQEATEKLLSLEQKMSVAQTAHSQFEQAYQLVAAINGPLARSEAWDVARELLRDGVNQRHLAEQVQPLRMRLSELEQRLREQQEAERLLAEFCKRQGKNFDIDELEALHQELEARIASLSESVSSASEQRMALRQEQEQLQSRIQHLMQRAPVWLAAQNSLNQLSEQCGEEFTSSQEVTEYLQQLLEREREAIVERDEVGARKNAVDEEIERLSQPGGAEDQRLNALAERFGGVLLSEIYDDVSLEDAPYFSALYGPSRHAIVVPDLSQIAEQLEGLTDCPEDLYLIEGDPQSFDDSVFSVDELEKAVVVKIADRQWRYSRFPSLPIFGRAARENRIESLHAEREVLSERFATLSFDVQKTQRLHQAFSRFIGSHLSVAFEDDPEAEIRRLNGRRVELERALAT
;
A
#
# COMPACT_ATOMS: atom_id res chain seq x y z
N GLU A 1 127.56 10.15 140.24
CA GLU A 1 126.22 10.03 139.61
C GLU A 1 126.09 10.88 138.35
N LEU A 2 126.48 12.17 138.37
CA LEU A 2 126.40 13.04 137.18
C LEU A 2 127.15 12.52 135.93
N GLU A 3 128.30 11.87 136.10
CA GLU A 3 129.06 11.26 134.99
C GLU A 3 128.29 10.14 134.25
N VAL A 4 127.33 9.46 134.90
CA VAL A 4 126.68 8.27 134.32
C VAL A 4 125.50 8.63 133.43
N ASP A 5 124.72 9.65 133.81
CA ASP A 5 123.58 10.09 132.98
C ASP A 5 124.04 10.90 131.76
N GLU A 6 125.15 11.64 131.86
CA GLU A 6 125.75 12.36 130.72
C GLU A 6 126.30 11.38 129.67
N LEU A 7 126.92 10.26 130.09
CA LEU A 7 127.35 9.19 129.19
C LEU A 7 126.16 8.46 128.54
N LYS A 8 125.03 8.27 129.24
CA LYS A 8 123.83 7.66 128.64
C LYS A 8 123.22 8.55 127.57
N SER A 9 123.19 9.86 127.80
CA SER A 9 122.75 10.84 126.79
C SER A 9 123.64 10.77 125.55
N GLN A 10 124.96 10.84 125.73
CA GLN A 10 125.91 10.79 124.61
C GLN A 10 125.84 9.46 123.84
N LEU A 11 125.60 8.33 124.53
CA LEU A 11 125.46 7.02 123.91
C LEU A 11 124.18 6.90 123.08
N ALA A 12 123.05 7.44 123.57
CA ALA A 12 121.80 7.45 122.83
C ALA A 12 121.90 8.27 121.53
N ASP A 13 122.54 9.45 121.60
CA ASP A 13 122.81 10.28 120.43
C ASP A 13 123.74 9.57 119.42
N TYR A 14 124.77 8.86 119.90
CA TYR A 14 125.66 8.07 119.06
C TYR A 14 124.93 6.91 118.37
N GLN A 15 124.03 6.23 119.08
CA GLN A 15 123.27 5.10 118.54
C GLN A 15 122.31 5.54 117.42
N GLN A 16 121.61 6.66 117.62
CA GLN A 16 120.73 7.22 116.58
C GLN A 16 121.53 7.68 115.36
N ALA A 17 122.72 8.27 115.56
CA ALA A 17 123.62 8.62 114.45
C ALA A 17 124.10 7.38 113.69
N LEU A 18 124.37 6.27 114.39
CA LEU A 18 124.81 5.00 113.80
C LEU A 18 123.72 4.36 112.91
N ASP A 19 122.46 4.37 113.33
CA ASP A 19 121.35 3.79 112.56
C ASP A 19 121.07 4.58 111.26
N VAL A 20 121.17 5.92 111.32
CA VAL A 20 121.10 6.78 110.13
C VAL A 20 122.28 6.51 109.19
N GLN A 21 123.47 6.27 109.74
CA GLN A 21 124.64 5.89 108.96
C GLN A 21 124.48 4.52 108.29
N GLN A 22 123.94 3.51 108.99
CA GLN A 22 123.67 2.19 108.41
C GLN A 22 122.66 2.26 107.26
N THR A 23 121.57 3.01 107.41
CA THR A 23 120.56 3.15 106.35
C THR A 23 121.15 3.83 105.11
N ARG A 24 121.94 4.88 105.30
CA ARG A 24 122.67 5.54 104.21
C ARG A 24 123.68 4.61 103.54
N ALA A 25 124.37 3.75 104.30
CA ALA A 25 125.32 2.79 103.76
C ALA A 25 124.64 1.72 102.86
N ILE A 26 123.45 1.23 103.25
CA ILE A 26 122.69 0.27 102.41
C ILE A 26 122.25 0.93 101.10
N GLN A 27 121.68 2.14 101.16
CA GLN A 27 121.26 2.88 99.97
C GLN A 27 122.45 3.17 99.03
N TYR A 28 123.61 3.51 99.59
CA TYR A 28 124.84 3.72 98.83
C TYR A 28 125.28 2.44 98.11
N ASN A 29 125.29 1.29 98.80
CA ASN A 29 125.63 0.01 98.18
C ASN A 29 124.62 -0.40 97.09
N GLN A 30 123.32 -0.14 97.28
CA GLN A 30 122.30 -0.38 96.26
C GLN A 30 122.53 0.50 95.02
N ALA A 31 122.81 1.79 95.22
CA ALA A 31 123.13 2.73 94.14
C ALA A 31 124.39 2.30 93.37
N ILE A 32 125.44 1.85 94.05
CA ILE A 32 126.64 1.30 93.39
C ILE A 32 126.29 0.06 92.58
N SER A 33 125.48 -0.88 93.09
CA SER A 33 125.12 -2.08 92.33
C SER A 33 124.25 -1.78 91.11
N ALA A 34 123.36 -0.76 91.20
CA ALA A 34 122.57 -0.30 90.07
C ALA A 34 123.45 0.38 89.01
N LEU A 35 124.40 1.23 89.44
CA LEU A 35 125.38 1.85 88.56
C LEU A 35 126.23 0.78 87.86
N ALA A 36 126.75 -0.21 88.59
CA ALA A 36 127.54 -1.30 88.02
C ALA A 36 126.76 -2.11 86.96
N ARG A 37 125.49 -2.43 87.21
CA ARG A 37 124.63 -3.07 86.21
C ARG A 37 124.40 -2.21 84.96
N ALA A 38 124.18 -0.91 85.14
CA ALA A 38 124.03 0.02 84.01
C ALA A 38 125.34 0.12 83.20
N LYS A 39 126.52 0.11 83.85
CA LYS A 39 127.82 0.07 83.18
C LYS A 39 127.97 -1.15 82.29
N GLU A 40 127.57 -2.33 82.75
CA GLU A 40 127.66 -3.57 81.97
C GLU A 40 126.67 -3.60 80.80
N LEU A 41 125.39 -3.29 81.04
CA LEU A 41 124.34 -3.37 80.00
C LEU A 41 124.52 -2.29 78.91
N CYS A 42 124.92 -1.08 79.30
CA CYS A 42 125.17 0.00 78.36
C CYS A 42 126.60 0.00 77.80
N HIS A 43 127.47 -0.89 78.28
CA HIS A 43 128.89 -0.97 77.95
C HIS A 43 129.66 0.36 78.18
N LEU A 44 129.38 1.03 79.31
CA LEU A 44 129.98 2.32 79.69
C LEU A 44 130.80 2.18 80.99
N PRO A 45 132.09 1.78 80.93
CA PRO A 45 132.88 1.50 82.14
C PRO A 45 133.07 2.73 83.06
N ASP A 46 133.05 3.94 82.50
CA ASP A 46 133.27 5.20 83.24
C ASP A 46 131.97 5.92 83.65
N LEU A 47 130.80 5.24 83.60
CA LEU A 47 129.52 5.85 83.98
C LEU A 47 129.56 6.40 85.41
N THR A 48 129.21 7.67 85.56
CA THR A 48 129.04 8.35 86.85
C THR A 48 127.55 8.63 87.09
N PRO A 49 127.10 8.76 88.36
CA PRO A 49 125.70 9.09 88.64
C PRO A 49 125.26 10.42 88.02
N GLU A 50 126.19 11.36 87.82
CA GLU A 50 125.93 12.65 87.18
C GLU A 50 125.72 12.52 85.66
N SER A 51 126.47 11.64 84.98
CA SER A 51 126.37 11.43 83.53
C SER A 51 125.27 10.44 83.12
N ALA A 52 124.70 9.68 84.07
CA ALA A 52 123.69 8.67 83.79
C ALA A 52 122.39 9.22 83.20
N ALA A 53 122.00 10.45 83.56
CA ALA A 53 120.81 11.10 83.02
C ALA A 53 120.95 11.41 81.51
N GLU A 54 122.08 11.95 81.09
CA GLU A 54 122.33 12.26 79.66
C GLU A 54 122.41 10.99 78.81
N TRP A 55 123.00 9.92 79.34
CA TRP A 55 123.06 8.62 78.65
C TRP A 55 121.68 7.99 78.53
N LEU A 56 120.80 8.11 79.54
CA LEU A 56 119.43 7.62 79.48
C LEU A 56 118.65 8.29 78.33
N ASP A 57 118.73 9.63 78.23
CA ASP A 57 118.08 10.37 77.14
C ASP A 57 118.61 9.93 75.77
N THR A 58 119.92 9.68 75.66
CA THR A 58 120.53 9.18 74.43
C THR A 58 120.01 7.80 74.03
N PHE A 59 119.83 6.87 74.99
CA PHE A 59 119.28 5.55 74.71
C PHE A 59 117.78 5.59 74.40
N GLN A 60 117.00 6.42 75.09
CA GLN A 60 115.57 6.63 74.78
C GLN A 60 115.38 7.22 73.37
N ALA A 61 116.21 8.20 72.99
CA ALA A 61 116.19 8.75 71.63
C ALA A 61 116.53 7.67 70.58
N LYS A 62 117.52 6.81 70.84
CA LYS A 62 117.86 5.69 69.94
C LYS A 62 116.75 4.66 69.83
N GLU A 63 116.04 4.36 70.92
CA GLU A 63 114.89 3.44 70.92
C GLU A 63 113.72 3.98 70.09
N GLN A 64 113.41 5.27 70.26
CA GLN A 64 112.39 5.97 69.46
C GLN A 64 112.78 5.99 67.96
N GLU A 65 114.03 6.32 67.65
CA GLU A 65 114.51 6.34 66.26
C GLU A 65 114.43 4.94 65.61
N ALA A 66 114.77 3.88 66.36
CA ALA A 66 114.70 2.50 65.87
C ALA A 66 113.26 2.03 65.64
N THR A 67 112.34 2.37 66.55
CA THR A 67 110.91 2.00 66.43
C THR A 67 110.23 2.75 65.29
N GLU A 68 110.51 4.04 65.10
CA GLU A 68 110.03 4.81 63.94
C GLU A 68 110.54 4.24 62.61
N LYS A 69 111.83 3.90 62.54
CA LYS A 69 112.40 3.25 61.34
C LYS A 69 111.73 1.92 61.05
N LEU A 70 111.52 1.07 62.06
CA LEU A 70 110.88 -0.23 61.90
C LEU A 70 109.45 -0.10 61.39
N LEU A 71 108.66 0.80 61.99
CA LEU A 71 107.27 1.03 61.59
C LEU A 71 107.16 1.56 60.16
N SER A 72 108.08 2.46 59.76
CA SER A 72 108.15 2.97 58.38
C SER A 72 108.49 1.87 57.35
N LEU A 73 109.34 0.91 57.73
CA LEU A 73 109.72 -0.21 56.87
C LEU A 73 108.60 -1.25 56.79
N GLU A 74 107.90 -1.52 57.89
CA GLU A 74 106.76 -2.44 57.92
C GLU A 74 105.62 -1.95 57.01
N GLN A 75 105.30 -0.65 57.06
CA GLN A 75 104.32 -0.06 56.16
C GLN A 75 104.74 -0.19 54.68
N LYS A 76 106.00 0.11 54.35
CA LYS A 76 106.54 -0.06 52.98
C LYS A 76 106.51 -1.52 52.55
N MET A 77 106.81 -2.46 53.44
CA MET A 77 106.80 -3.89 53.14
C MET A 77 105.38 -4.38 52.85
N SER A 78 104.38 -3.97 53.64
CA SER A 78 102.97 -4.32 53.42
C SER A 78 102.46 -3.81 52.05
N VAL A 79 102.76 -2.56 51.72
CA VAL A 79 102.43 -1.98 50.40
C VAL A 79 103.18 -2.70 49.27
N ALA A 80 104.45 -3.06 49.48
CA ALA A 80 105.22 -3.81 48.47
C ALA A 80 104.67 -5.24 48.27
N GLN A 81 104.27 -5.93 49.33
CA GLN A 81 103.68 -7.28 49.25
C GLN A 81 102.34 -7.28 48.51
N THR A 82 101.48 -6.30 48.79
CA THR A 82 100.19 -6.14 48.09
C THR A 82 100.39 -5.75 46.61
N ALA A 83 101.32 -4.84 46.32
CA ALA A 83 101.68 -4.50 44.94
C ALA A 83 102.26 -5.71 44.18
N HIS A 84 103.08 -6.53 44.84
CA HIS A 84 103.65 -7.74 44.23
C HIS A 84 102.58 -8.80 43.93
N SER A 85 101.64 -9.04 44.85
CA SER A 85 100.56 -10.02 44.62
C SER A 85 99.61 -9.57 43.51
N GLN A 86 99.26 -8.29 43.45
CA GLN A 86 98.47 -7.72 42.35
C GLN A 86 99.22 -7.80 41.02
N PHE A 87 100.53 -7.53 41.01
CA PHE A 87 101.35 -7.66 39.82
C PHE A 87 101.39 -9.10 39.31
N GLU A 88 101.62 -10.09 40.18
CA GLU A 88 101.63 -11.51 39.79
C GLU A 88 100.26 -11.96 39.25
N GLN A 89 99.15 -11.53 39.86
CA GLN A 89 97.80 -11.82 39.35
C GLN A 89 97.57 -11.20 37.97
N ALA A 90 97.91 -9.92 37.79
CA ALA A 90 97.78 -9.23 36.51
C ALA A 90 98.68 -9.88 35.44
N TYR A 91 99.92 -10.22 35.78
CA TYR A 91 100.86 -10.89 34.90
C TYR A 91 100.34 -12.26 34.45
N GLN A 92 99.79 -13.07 35.37
CA GLN A 92 99.18 -14.36 35.03
C GLN A 92 98.00 -14.22 34.08
N LEU A 93 97.16 -13.19 34.25
CA LEU A 93 96.05 -12.91 33.33
C LEU A 93 96.55 -12.53 31.93
N VAL A 94 97.57 -11.67 31.85
CA VAL A 94 98.17 -11.26 30.56
C VAL A 94 98.82 -12.47 29.88
N ALA A 95 99.55 -13.30 30.64
CA ALA A 95 100.16 -14.52 30.11
C ALA A 95 99.13 -15.57 29.65
N ALA A 96 97.96 -15.64 30.29
CA ALA A 96 96.88 -16.52 29.86
C ALA A 96 96.25 -16.07 28.53
N ILE A 97 96.21 -14.76 28.27
CA ILE A 97 95.60 -14.20 27.05
C ILE A 97 96.60 -14.14 25.88
N ASN A 98 97.84 -13.72 26.12
CA ASN A 98 98.86 -13.56 25.08
C ASN A 98 99.76 -14.81 24.89
N GLY A 99 99.91 -15.63 25.92
CA GLY A 99 100.96 -16.67 26.00
C GLY A 99 102.16 -16.23 26.85
N PRO A 100 103.23 -17.05 26.95
CA PRO A 100 104.38 -16.75 27.82
C PRO A 100 105.14 -15.50 27.33
N LEU A 101 105.36 -14.53 28.22
CA LEU A 101 106.06 -13.26 27.94
C LEU A 101 107.05 -12.91 29.04
N ALA A 102 107.96 -11.96 28.80
CA ALA A 102 108.84 -11.48 29.85
C ALA A 102 108.10 -10.54 30.81
N ARG A 103 108.48 -10.54 32.10
CA ARG A 103 107.89 -9.65 33.12
C ARG A 103 108.02 -8.15 32.77
N SER A 104 109.06 -7.79 32.02
CA SER A 104 109.29 -6.42 31.55
C SER A 104 108.31 -5.97 30.46
N GLU A 105 107.79 -6.90 29.66
CA GLU A 105 106.93 -6.63 28.51
C GLU A 105 105.44 -6.66 28.88
N ALA A 106 105.11 -7.18 30.07
CA ALA A 106 103.73 -7.43 30.49
C ALA A 106 102.86 -6.19 30.55
N TRP A 107 103.44 -5.02 30.87
CA TRP A 107 102.69 -3.78 30.92
C TRP A 107 102.23 -3.30 29.54
N ASP A 108 103.14 -3.29 28.56
CA ASP A 108 102.83 -2.82 27.21
C ASP A 108 101.83 -3.76 26.54
N VAL A 109 102.02 -5.07 26.68
CA VAL A 109 101.10 -6.11 26.18
C VAL A 109 99.72 -6.00 26.84
N ALA A 110 99.65 -5.81 28.17
CA ALA A 110 98.37 -5.64 28.86
C ALA A 110 97.61 -4.42 28.34
N ARG A 111 98.31 -3.32 28.09
CA ARG A 111 97.72 -2.08 27.57
C ARG A 111 97.19 -2.26 26.15
N GLU A 112 97.93 -2.96 25.29
CA GLU A 112 97.48 -3.29 23.93
C GLU A 112 96.25 -4.20 23.97
N LEU A 113 96.26 -5.28 24.76
CA LEU A 113 95.12 -6.19 24.93
C LEU A 113 93.86 -5.47 25.41
N LEU A 114 93.98 -4.53 26.34
CA LEU A 114 92.85 -3.74 26.81
C LEU A 114 92.32 -2.81 25.71
N ARG A 115 93.21 -2.19 24.92
CA ARG A 115 92.82 -1.33 23.80
C ARG A 115 92.12 -2.14 22.71
N ASP A 116 92.65 -3.31 22.36
CA ASP A 116 92.06 -4.20 21.37
C ASP A 116 90.73 -4.76 21.86
N GLY A 117 90.61 -5.11 23.14
CA GLY A 117 89.35 -5.54 23.75
C GLY A 117 88.23 -4.50 23.62
N VAL A 118 88.54 -3.21 23.80
CA VAL A 118 87.56 -2.12 23.59
C VAL A 118 87.16 -2.01 22.11
N ASN A 119 88.13 -2.05 21.19
CA ASN A 119 87.85 -1.99 19.76
C ASN A 119 87.01 -3.18 19.28
N GLN A 120 87.32 -4.40 19.74
CA GLN A 120 86.61 -5.63 19.39
C GLN A 120 85.17 -5.63 19.94
N ARG A 121 84.94 -5.12 21.15
CA ARG A 121 83.57 -4.95 21.70
C ARG A 121 82.75 -4.00 20.85
N HIS A 122 83.33 -2.85 20.48
CA HIS A 122 82.65 -1.88 19.61
C HIS A 122 82.31 -2.49 18.23
N LEU A 123 83.23 -3.27 17.63
CA LEU A 123 82.95 -3.97 16.38
C LEU A 123 81.85 -5.04 16.54
N ALA A 124 81.86 -5.80 17.64
CA ALA A 124 80.84 -6.81 17.92
C ALA A 124 79.45 -6.19 18.10
N GLU A 125 79.35 -5.04 18.77
CA GLU A 125 78.09 -4.30 18.92
C GLU A 125 77.52 -3.82 17.58
N GLN A 126 78.37 -3.54 16.58
CA GLN A 126 77.94 -3.14 15.23
C GLN A 126 77.36 -4.29 14.38
N VAL A 127 77.63 -5.56 14.74
CA VAL A 127 77.19 -6.71 13.93
C VAL A 127 75.68 -6.80 13.82
N GLN A 128 74.94 -6.58 14.92
CA GLN A 128 73.47 -6.67 14.90
C GLN A 128 72.81 -5.56 14.06
N PRO A 129 73.16 -4.26 14.23
CA PRO A 129 72.69 -3.21 13.33
C PRO A 129 72.99 -3.47 11.86
N LEU A 130 74.20 -3.96 11.54
CA LEU A 130 74.59 -4.27 10.16
C LEU A 130 73.78 -5.43 9.58
N ARG A 131 73.52 -6.49 10.36
CA ARG A 131 72.65 -7.59 9.94
C ARG A 131 71.23 -7.14 9.66
N MET A 132 70.66 -6.29 10.53
CA MET A 132 69.32 -5.74 10.31
C MET A 132 69.24 -4.92 9.03
N ARG A 133 70.22 -4.02 8.80
CA ARG A 133 70.31 -3.24 7.56
C ARG A 133 70.47 -4.13 6.33
N LEU A 134 71.29 -5.18 6.41
CA LEU A 134 71.46 -6.13 5.33
C LEU A 134 70.15 -6.86 5.02
N SER A 135 69.44 -7.37 6.03
CA SER A 135 68.14 -8.01 5.81
C SER A 135 67.09 -7.08 5.23
N GLU A 136 67.09 -5.80 5.64
CA GLU A 136 66.19 -4.78 5.08
C GLU A 136 66.51 -4.50 3.61
N LEU A 137 67.81 -4.38 3.27
CA LEU A 137 68.23 -4.20 1.87
C LEU A 137 67.92 -5.42 1.00
N GLU A 138 68.12 -6.63 1.52
CA GLU A 138 67.74 -7.87 0.83
C GLU A 138 66.22 -7.95 0.62
N GLN A 139 65.42 -7.55 1.60
CA GLN A 139 63.96 -7.49 1.46
C GLN A 139 63.55 -6.47 0.39
N ARG A 140 64.08 -5.24 0.44
CA ARG A 140 63.80 -4.21 -0.57
C ARG A 140 64.22 -4.66 -1.98
N LEU A 141 65.33 -5.38 -2.11
CA LEU A 141 65.77 -5.94 -3.39
C LEU A 141 64.79 -7.00 -3.90
N ARG A 142 64.26 -7.88 -3.04
CA ARG A 142 63.24 -8.86 -3.42
C ARG A 142 61.94 -8.16 -3.86
N GLU A 143 61.49 -7.17 -3.11
CA GLU A 143 60.31 -6.36 -3.46
C GLU A 143 60.48 -5.68 -4.82
N GLN A 144 61.66 -5.13 -5.10
CA GLN A 144 61.98 -4.55 -6.41
C GLN A 144 61.93 -5.60 -7.53
N GLN A 145 62.57 -6.76 -7.33
CA GLN A 145 62.57 -7.84 -8.33
C GLN A 145 61.16 -8.38 -8.61
N GLU A 146 60.32 -8.49 -7.58
CA GLU A 146 58.91 -8.88 -7.73
C GLU A 146 58.12 -7.81 -8.51
N ALA A 147 58.30 -6.53 -8.21
CA ALA A 147 57.66 -5.43 -8.93
C ALA A 147 58.09 -5.40 -10.41
N GLU A 148 59.38 -5.55 -10.70
CA GLU A 148 59.91 -5.65 -12.07
C GLU A 148 59.34 -6.86 -12.83
N ARG A 149 59.21 -8.00 -12.15
CA ARG A 149 58.57 -9.19 -12.72
C ARG A 149 57.09 -8.93 -13.04
N LEU A 150 56.34 -8.33 -12.12
CA LEU A 150 54.92 -8.00 -12.34
C LEU A 150 54.74 -7.01 -13.50
N LEU A 151 55.61 -6.00 -13.61
CA LEU A 151 55.66 -5.07 -14.73
C LEU A 151 55.91 -5.82 -16.05
N ALA A 152 56.91 -6.72 -16.07
CA ALA A 152 57.22 -7.51 -17.26
C ALA A 152 56.06 -8.44 -17.67
N GLU A 153 55.40 -9.07 -16.70
CA GLU A 153 54.20 -9.88 -16.96
C GLU A 153 53.04 -9.03 -17.50
N PHE A 154 52.84 -7.80 -16.97
CA PHE A 154 51.84 -6.86 -17.47
C PHE A 154 52.14 -6.41 -18.91
N CYS A 155 53.37 -5.97 -19.19
CA CYS A 155 53.81 -5.56 -20.53
C CYS A 155 53.63 -6.70 -21.54
N LYS A 156 53.97 -7.94 -21.14
CA LYS A 156 53.77 -9.13 -21.97
C LYS A 156 52.29 -9.39 -22.29
N ARG A 157 51.38 -9.18 -21.33
CA ARG A 157 49.93 -9.35 -21.54
C ARG A 157 49.35 -8.25 -22.45
N GLN A 158 49.84 -7.03 -22.31
CA GLN A 158 49.38 -5.89 -23.12
C GLN A 158 50.04 -5.80 -24.50
N GLY A 159 51.13 -6.55 -24.74
CA GLY A 159 51.88 -6.52 -26.00
C GLY A 159 52.59 -5.18 -26.27
N LYS A 160 52.72 -4.35 -25.25
CA LYS A 160 53.41 -3.05 -25.26
C LYS A 160 54.26 -2.93 -24.01
N ASN A 161 55.44 -2.31 -24.13
CA ASN A 161 56.28 -2.00 -22.99
C ASN A 161 55.85 -0.65 -22.43
N PHE A 162 55.56 -0.62 -21.12
CA PHE A 162 55.23 0.59 -20.38
C PHE A 162 56.35 0.86 -19.38
N ASP A 163 56.77 2.11 -19.30
CA ASP A 163 57.69 2.55 -18.26
C ASP A 163 56.93 2.88 -16.97
N ILE A 164 57.65 2.93 -15.84
CA ILE A 164 57.05 3.13 -14.50
C ILE A 164 56.22 4.43 -14.45
N ASP A 165 56.73 5.51 -15.05
CA ASP A 165 56.07 6.82 -15.07
C ASP A 165 54.79 6.84 -15.92
N GLU A 166 54.63 5.89 -16.86
CA GLU A 166 53.46 5.78 -17.73
C GLU A 166 52.32 4.97 -17.11
N LEU A 167 52.60 4.16 -16.08
CA LEU A 167 51.61 3.28 -15.45
C LEU A 167 50.46 4.06 -14.80
N GLU A 168 50.77 5.17 -14.12
CA GLU A 168 49.75 6.00 -13.48
C GLU A 168 48.80 6.60 -14.52
N ALA A 169 49.34 7.10 -15.64
CA ALA A 169 48.55 7.65 -16.73
C ALA A 169 47.67 6.56 -17.39
N LEU A 170 48.25 5.37 -17.64
CA LEU A 170 47.50 4.23 -18.18
C LEU A 170 46.40 3.77 -17.23
N HIS A 171 46.66 3.73 -15.93
CA HIS A 171 45.67 3.36 -14.92
C HIS A 171 44.49 4.34 -14.94
N GLN A 172 44.76 5.65 -14.95
CA GLN A 172 43.72 6.67 -15.06
C GLN A 172 42.93 6.56 -16.37
N GLU A 173 43.59 6.27 -17.50
CA GLU A 173 42.92 6.05 -18.79
C GLU A 173 41.99 4.83 -18.74
N LEU A 174 42.46 3.71 -18.17
CA LEU A 174 41.67 2.50 -18.01
C LEU A 174 40.50 2.70 -17.04
N GLU A 175 40.69 3.41 -15.93
CA GLU A 175 39.62 3.76 -15.01
C GLU A 175 38.57 4.64 -15.67
N ALA A 176 38.99 5.68 -16.40
CA ALA A 176 38.08 6.53 -17.18
C ALA A 176 37.33 5.71 -18.24
N ARG A 177 38.01 4.75 -18.89
CA ARG A 177 37.38 3.86 -19.86
C ARG A 177 36.36 2.94 -19.21
N ILE A 178 36.69 2.33 -18.07
CA ILE A 178 35.77 1.49 -17.28
C ILE A 178 34.56 2.31 -16.84
N ALA A 179 34.75 3.54 -16.37
CA ALA A 179 33.66 4.44 -15.97
C ALA A 179 32.73 4.75 -17.17
N SER A 180 33.30 5.14 -18.32
CA SER A 180 32.52 5.40 -19.53
C SER A 180 31.75 4.18 -20.04
N LEU A 181 32.36 2.99 -19.98
CA LEU A 181 31.70 1.74 -20.36
C LEU A 181 30.60 1.39 -19.37
N SER A 182 30.82 1.56 -18.07
CA SER A 182 29.82 1.32 -17.03
C SER A 182 28.61 2.24 -17.18
N GLU A 183 28.84 3.52 -17.49
CA GLU A 183 27.77 4.48 -17.80
C GLU A 183 27.00 4.06 -19.06
N SER A 184 27.69 3.65 -20.11
CA SER A 184 27.05 3.16 -21.34
C SER A 184 26.19 1.91 -21.08
N VAL A 185 26.68 0.96 -20.26
CA VAL A 185 25.93 -0.24 -19.86
C VAL A 185 24.71 0.13 -19.02
N SER A 186 24.86 1.05 -18.07
CA SER A 186 23.75 1.54 -17.25
C SER A 186 22.66 2.17 -18.11
N SER A 187 23.03 3.10 -19.01
CA SER A 187 22.08 3.76 -19.92
C SER A 187 21.36 2.78 -20.85
N ALA A 188 22.07 1.79 -21.42
CA ALA A 188 21.47 0.74 -22.23
C ALA A 188 20.52 -0.15 -21.41
N SER A 189 20.87 -0.44 -20.15
CA SER A 189 20.01 -1.20 -19.23
C SER A 189 18.72 -0.46 -18.89
N GLU A 190 18.79 0.86 -18.65
CA GLU A 190 17.64 1.71 -18.39
C GLU A 190 16.73 1.82 -19.62
N GLN A 191 17.30 2.03 -20.81
CA GLN A 191 16.54 2.04 -22.07
C GLN A 191 15.81 0.71 -22.30
N ARG A 192 16.49 -0.41 -22.09
CA ARG A 192 15.88 -1.74 -22.21
C ARG A 192 14.76 -1.96 -21.18
N MET A 193 14.93 -1.47 -19.96
CA MET A 193 13.92 -1.55 -18.92
C MET A 193 12.69 -0.70 -19.26
N ALA A 194 12.88 0.51 -19.79
CA ALA A 194 11.79 1.37 -20.25
C ALA A 194 11.00 0.73 -21.40
N LEU A 195 11.69 0.14 -22.39
CA LEU A 195 11.05 -0.57 -23.50
C LEU A 195 10.23 -1.78 -23.02
N ARG A 196 10.73 -2.53 -22.03
CA ARG A 196 9.98 -3.64 -21.41
C ARG A 196 8.75 -3.16 -20.66
N GLN A 197 8.87 -2.07 -19.91
CA GLN A 197 7.73 -1.47 -19.20
C GLN A 197 6.65 -1.00 -20.18
N GLU A 198 7.03 -0.34 -21.29
CA GLU A 198 6.11 0.03 -22.36
C GLU A 198 5.43 -1.21 -22.97
N GLN A 199 6.20 -2.29 -23.21
CA GLN A 199 5.67 -3.55 -23.73
C GLN A 199 4.64 -4.18 -22.78
N GLU A 200 4.91 -4.24 -21.48
CA GLU A 200 3.97 -4.76 -20.46
C GLU A 200 2.70 -3.91 -20.36
N GLN A 201 2.84 -2.58 -20.45
CA GLN A 201 1.71 -1.66 -20.46
C GLN A 201 0.84 -1.87 -21.71
N LEU A 202 1.44 -2.04 -22.88
CA LEU A 202 0.71 -2.35 -24.11
C LEU A 202 0.03 -3.72 -24.03
N GLN A 203 0.70 -4.72 -23.48
CA GLN A 203 0.15 -6.08 -23.35
C GLN A 203 -1.07 -6.10 -22.43
N SER A 204 -1.00 -5.42 -21.28
CA SER A 204 -2.15 -5.31 -20.36
C SER A 204 -3.31 -4.54 -20.99
N ARG A 205 -3.03 -3.44 -21.72
CA ARG A 205 -4.05 -2.67 -22.46
C ARG A 205 -4.71 -3.51 -23.54
N ILE A 206 -3.94 -4.25 -24.35
CA ILE A 206 -4.46 -5.17 -25.36
C ILE A 206 -5.36 -6.23 -24.71
N GLN A 207 -4.94 -6.81 -23.59
CA GLN A 207 -5.74 -7.83 -22.90
C GLN A 207 -7.09 -7.27 -22.40
N HIS A 208 -7.09 -6.04 -21.87
CA HIS A 208 -8.32 -5.35 -21.48
C HIS A 208 -9.25 -5.12 -22.69
N LEU A 209 -8.70 -4.62 -23.80
CA LEU A 209 -9.47 -4.40 -25.03
C LEU A 209 -10.01 -5.73 -25.60
N MET A 210 -9.24 -6.82 -25.53
CA MET A 210 -9.68 -8.15 -25.98
C MET A 210 -10.85 -8.69 -25.16
N GLN A 211 -10.90 -8.43 -23.84
CA GLN A 211 -12.06 -8.79 -23.01
C GLN A 211 -13.29 -7.95 -23.35
N ARG A 212 -13.07 -6.69 -23.75
CA ARG A 212 -14.13 -5.74 -24.09
C ARG A 212 -14.70 -5.96 -25.49
N ALA A 213 -13.90 -6.41 -26.45
CA ALA A 213 -14.30 -6.54 -27.85
C ALA A 213 -15.57 -7.39 -28.07
N PRO A 214 -15.77 -8.55 -27.41
CA PRO A 214 -17.01 -9.31 -27.55
C PRO A 214 -18.26 -8.56 -27.06
N VAL A 215 -18.12 -7.80 -25.96
CA VAL A 215 -19.22 -7.01 -25.39
C VAL A 215 -19.56 -5.83 -26.29
N TRP A 216 -18.54 -5.18 -26.86
CA TRP A 216 -18.71 -4.12 -27.84
C TRP A 216 -19.37 -4.63 -29.12
N LEU A 217 -18.94 -5.80 -29.65
CA LEU A 217 -19.56 -6.41 -30.82
C LEU A 217 -21.04 -6.77 -30.57
N ALA A 218 -21.37 -7.32 -29.39
CA ALA A 218 -22.75 -7.60 -29.02
C ALA A 218 -23.58 -6.31 -28.89
N ALA A 219 -22.99 -5.24 -28.33
CA ALA A 219 -23.61 -3.93 -28.24
C ALA A 219 -23.87 -3.34 -29.64
N GLN A 220 -22.90 -3.44 -30.56
CA GLN A 220 -23.06 -2.94 -31.92
C GLN A 220 -24.10 -3.73 -32.73
N ASN A 221 -24.14 -5.05 -32.59
CA ASN A 221 -25.18 -5.87 -33.20
C ASN A 221 -26.58 -5.50 -32.68
N SER A 222 -26.70 -5.25 -31.37
CA SER A 222 -27.96 -4.82 -30.76
C SER A 222 -28.35 -3.40 -31.20
N LEU A 223 -27.38 -2.50 -31.36
CA LEU A 223 -27.61 -1.15 -31.88
C LEU A 223 -28.08 -1.18 -33.34
N ASN A 224 -27.42 -1.98 -34.18
CA ASN A 224 -27.82 -2.18 -35.57
C ASN A 224 -29.23 -2.78 -35.66
N GLN A 225 -29.56 -3.75 -34.81
CA GLN A 225 -30.90 -4.32 -34.74
C GLN A 225 -31.96 -3.29 -34.32
N LEU A 226 -31.65 -2.41 -33.37
CA LEU A 226 -32.55 -1.32 -32.98
C LEU A 226 -32.72 -0.29 -34.10
N SER A 227 -31.62 0.07 -34.77
CA SER A 227 -31.63 0.98 -35.90
C SER A 227 -32.48 0.42 -37.05
N GLU A 228 -32.33 -0.87 -37.37
CA GLU A 228 -33.15 -1.55 -38.39
C GLU A 228 -34.63 -1.60 -38.01
N GLN A 229 -34.96 -1.79 -36.73
CA GLN A 229 -36.33 -1.81 -36.24
C GLN A 229 -37.00 -0.43 -36.25
N CYS A 230 -36.23 0.64 -36.09
CA CYS A 230 -36.74 2.01 -36.00
C CYS A 230 -36.64 2.78 -37.31
N GLY A 231 -35.74 2.37 -38.21
CA GLY A 231 -35.41 3.10 -39.44
C GLY A 231 -34.56 4.36 -39.22
N GLU A 232 -34.02 4.56 -38.02
CA GLU A 232 -33.21 5.72 -37.62
C GLU A 232 -31.79 5.26 -37.27
N GLU A 233 -30.79 6.05 -37.64
CA GLU A 233 -29.40 5.82 -37.23
C GLU A 233 -29.07 6.62 -35.97
N PHE A 234 -28.48 5.96 -34.98
CA PHE A 234 -28.07 6.60 -33.72
C PHE A 234 -26.56 6.76 -33.71
N THR A 235 -26.09 8.00 -33.60
CA THR A 235 -24.68 8.38 -33.51
C THR A 235 -24.24 8.61 -32.07
N SER A 236 -25.18 8.89 -31.16
CA SER A 236 -24.90 9.21 -29.76
C SER A 236 -25.83 8.51 -28.78
N SER A 237 -25.33 8.27 -27.56
CA SER A 237 -26.14 7.80 -26.44
C SER A 237 -27.31 8.74 -26.12
N GLN A 238 -27.18 10.04 -26.40
CA GLN A 238 -28.24 11.02 -26.16
C GLN A 238 -29.43 10.81 -27.10
N GLU A 239 -29.16 10.56 -28.38
CA GLU A 239 -30.19 10.32 -29.41
C GLU A 239 -31.02 9.07 -29.08
N VAL A 240 -30.38 8.01 -28.57
CA VAL A 240 -31.09 6.80 -28.11
C VAL A 240 -32.04 7.13 -26.96
N THR A 241 -31.62 7.98 -26.00
CA THR A 241 -32.47 8.36 -24.87
C THR A 241 -33.60 9.32 -25.27
N GLU A 242 -33.35 10.25 -26.19
CA GLU A 242 -34.36 11.15 -26.73
C GLU A 242 -35.41 10.37 -27.53
N TYR A 243 -34.97 9.43 -28.37
CA TYR A 243 -35.88 8.57 -29.11
C TYR A 243 -36.71 7.68 -28.18
N LEU A 244 -36.13 7.16 -27.10
CA LEU A 244 -36.89 6.42 -26.10
C LEU A 244 -37.95 7.31 -25.43
N GLN A 245 -37.66 8.58 -25.13
CA GLN A 245 -38.65 9.50 -24.56
C GLN A 245 -39.82 9.71 -25.53
N GLN A 246 -39.54 9.97 -26.81
CA GLN A 246 -40.56 10.09 -27.84
C GLN A 246 -41.37 8.80 -28.00
N LEU A 247 -40.72 7.64 -27.91
CA LEU A 247 -41.37 6.34 -27.97
C LEU A 247 -42.32 6.11 -26.79
N LEU A 248 -41.94 6.52 -25.58
CA LEU A 248 -42.77 6.43 -24.37
C LEU A 248 -43.98 7.39 -24.43
N GLU A 249 -43.81 8.58 -25.00
CA GLU A 249 -44.92 9.51 -25.25
C GLU A 249 -45.91 8.92 -26.24
N ARG A 250 -45.42 8.43 -27.39
CA ARG A 250 -46.26 7.73 -28.39
C ARG A 250 -46.96 6.49 -27.81
N GLU A 251 -46.26 5.72 -26.97
CA GLU A 251 -46.85 4.55 -26.30
C GLU A 251 -48.03 4.97 -25.41
N ARG A 252 -47.86 6.04 -24.62
CA ARG A 252 -48.92 6.55 -23.74
C ARG A 252 -50.11 7.07 -24.53
N GLU A 253 -49.87 7.86 -25.56
CA GLU A 253 -50.93 8.39 -26.42
C GLU A 253 -51.74 7.26 -27.07
N ALA A 254 -51.07 6.25 -27.64
CA ALA A 254 -51.72 5.11 -28.25
C ALA A 254 -52.49 4.24 -27.24
N ILE A 255 -52.00 4.10 -26.00
CA ILE A 255 -52.71 3.41 -24.91
C ILE A 255 -53.98 4.17 -24.54
N VAL A 256 -53.90 5.49 -24.36
CA VAL A 256 -55.06 6.32 -24.01
C VAL A 256 -56.11 6.25 -25.12
N GLU A 257 -55.70 6.39 -26.38
CA GLU A 257 -56.61 6.31 -27.52
C GLU A 257 -57.27 4.93 -27.62
N ARG A 258 -56.51 3.84 -27.46
CA ARG A 258 -57.04 2.48 -27.43
C ARG A 258 -58.07 2.30 -26.32
N ASP A 259 -57.77 2.79 -25.12
CA ASP A 259 -58.64 2.65 -23.95
C ASP A 259 -59.91 3.49 -24.10
N GLU A 260 -59.83 4.68 -24.70
CA GLU A 260 -60.99 5.51 -25.04
C GLU A 260 -61.90 4.82 -26.08
N VAL A 261 -61.31 4.29 -27.16
CA VAL A 261 -62.05 3.52 -28.18
C VAL A 261 -62.66 2.26 -27.57
N GLY A 262 -61.93 1.57 -26.69
CA GLY A 262 -62.42 0.39 -25.96
C GLY A 262 -63.59 0.72 -25.04
N ALA A 263 -63.50 1.82 -24.29
CA ALA A 263 -64.59 2.30 -23.43
C ALA A 263 -65.82 2.69 -24.25
N ARG A 264 -65.63 3.38 -25.39
CA ARG A 264 -66.73 3.73 -26.31
C ARG A 264 -67.39 2.50 -26.90
N LYS A 265 -66.60 1.50 -27.33
CA LYS A 265 -67.10 0.22 -27.83
C LYS A 265 -67.95 -0.50 -26.78
N ASN A 266 -67.47 -0.60 -25.54
CA ASN A 266 -68.21 -1.24 -24.46
C ASN A 266 -69.53 -0.50 -24.15
N ALA A 267 -69.53 0.84 -24.18
CA ALA A 267 -70.75 1.63 -24.00
C ALA A 267 -71.77 1.40 -25.12
N VAL A 268 -71.30 1.26 -26.37
CA VAL A 268 -72.15 0.90 -27.52
C VAL A 268 -72.69 -0.53 -27.37
N ASP A 269 -71.86 -1.49 -26.95
CA ASP A 269 -72.29 -2.86 -26.66
C ASP A 269 -73.39 -2.90 -25.58
N GLU A 270 -73.25 -2.13 -24.50
CA GLU A 270 -74.26 -2.01 -23.44
C GLU A 270 -75.57 -1.33 -23.93
N GLU A 271 -75.47 -0.34 -24.83
CA GLU A 271 -76.64 0.33 -25.43
C GLU A 271 -77.39 -0.62 -26.36
N ILE A 272 -76.67 -1.37 -27.20
CA ILE A 272 -77.24 -2.42 -28.07
C ILE A 272 -77.93 -3.48 -27.22
N GLU A 273 -77.27 -4.00 -26.18
CA GLU A 273 -77.84 -5.05 -25.31
C GLU A 273 -79.16 -4.57 -24.68
N ARG A 274 -79.21 -3.32 -24.20
CA ARG A 274 -80.40 -2.72 -23.59
C ARG A 274 -81.56 -2.59 -24.58
N LEU A 275 -81.30 -2.12 -25.80
CA LEU A 275 -82.33 -1.92 -26.82
C LEU A 275 -82.77 -3.25 -27.45
N SER A 276 -81.90 -4.26 -27.49
CA SER A 276 -82.17 -5.58 -28.08
C SER A 276 -82.99 -6.50 -27.18
N GLN A 277 -83.27 -6.11 -25.92
CA GLN A 277 -84.12 -6.90 -25.03
C GLN A 277 -85.51 -7.04 -25.65
N PRO A 278 -86.07 -8.27 -25.76
CA PRO A 278 -87.40 -8.47 -26.31
C PRO A 278 -88.42 -7.82 -25.38
N GLY A 279 -89.03 -6.73 -25.85
CA GLY A 279 -89.90 -5.88 -25.04
C GLY A 279 -91.29 -5.75 -25.63
N GLY A 280 -92.30 -5.97 -24.79
CA GLY A 280 -93.71 -5.86 -25.18
C GLY A 280 -94.14 -7.06 -26.04
N ALA A 281 -94.45 -8.19 -25.39
CA ALA A 281 -95.10 -9.29 -26.09
C ALA A 281 -96.47 -8.82 -26.60
N GLU A 282 -96.53 -8.46 -27.87
CA GLU A 282 -97.78 -8.22 -28.57
C GLU A 282 -98.45 -9.56 -28.84
N ASP A 283 -99.75 -9.63 -28.62
CA ASP A 283 -100.51 -10.83 -28.92
C ASP A 283 -100.54 -11.04 -30.43
N GLN A 284 -100.01 -12.17 -30.91
CA GLN A 284 -99.92 -12.48 -32.35
C GLN A 284 -101.29 -12.44 -33.04
N ARG A 285 -102.38 -12.61 -32.27
CA ARG A 285 -103.76 -12.54 -32.77
C ARG A 285 -104.15 -11.13 -33.21
N LEU A 286 -103.57 -10.08 -32.64
CA LEU A 286 -103.92 -8.68 -32.95
C LEU A 286 -103.59 -8.30 -34.40
N ASN A 287 -102.49 -8.81 -34.95
CA ASN A 287 -102.13 -8.60 -36.36
C ASN A 287 -103.19 -9.19 -37.30
N ALA A 288 -103.61 -10.44 -37.04
CA ALA A 288 -104.64 -11.11 -37.84
C ALA A 288 -106.01 -10.40 -37.73
N LEU A 289 -106.32 -9.84 -36.56
CA LEU A 289 -107.54 -9.06 -36.35
C LEU A 289 -107.48 -7.71 -37.07
N ALA A 290 -106.33 -7.02 -37.06
CA ALA A 290 -106.16 -5.76 -37.77
C ALA A 290 -106.38 -5.92 -39.28
N GLU A 291 -105.78 -6.96 -39.89
CA GLU A 291 -106.00 -7.29 -41.30
C GLU A 291 -107.47 -7.61 -41.61
N ARG A 292 -108.14 -8.38 -40.74
CA ARG A 292 -109.56 -8.75 -40.91
C ARG A 292 -110.49 -7.54 -40.87
N PHE A 293 -110.20 -6.58 -40.00
CA PHE A 293 -110.98 -5.35 -39.85
C PHE A 293 -110.63 -4.27 -40.89
N GLY A 294 -109.58 -4.48 -41.70
CA GLY A 294 -109.07 -3.46 -42.61
C GLY A 294 -108.51 -2.24 -41.88
N GLY A 295 -108.03 -2.42 -40.65
CA GLY A 295 -107.43 -1.40 -39.81
C GLY A 295 -105.91 -1.57 -39.69
N VAL A 296 -105.27 -0.61 -39.01
CA VAL A 296 -103.83 -0.62 -38.74
C VAL A 296 -103.63 -0.63 -37.23
N LEU A 297 -102.63 -1.35 -36.72
CA LEU A 297 -102.33 -1.33 -35.28
C LEU A 297 -101.77 0.02 -34.87
N LEU A 298 -102.15 0.48 -33.69
CA LEU A 298 -101.60 1.71 -33.12
C LEU A 298 -100.07 1.61 -32.90
N SER A 299 -99.56 0.39 -32.70
CA SER A 299 -98.12 0.09 -32.63
C SER A 299 -97.38 0.39 -33.93
N GLU A 300 -98.02 0.19 -35.08
CA GLU A 300 -97.48 0.44 -36.41
C GLU A 300 -97.59 1.92 -36.81
N ILE A 301 -98.63 2.63 -36.36
CA ILE A 301 -98.78 4.08 -36.61
C ILE A 301 -97.70 4.88 -35.86
N TYR A 302 -97.39 4.49 -34.62
CA TYR A 302 -96.34 5.12 -33.81
C TYR A 302 -94.99 4.40 -33.89
N ASP A 303 -94.70 3.72 -34.99
CA ASP A 303 -93.46 2.96 -35.13
C ASP A 303 -92.23 3.89 -35.26
N ASP A 304 -92.44 5.09 -35.83
CA ASP A 304 -91.43 6.12 -36.06
C ASP A 304 -91.25 7.12 -34.90
N VAL A 305 -91.95 6.93 -33.77
CA VAL A 305 -91.79 7.79 -32.58
C VAL A 305 -90.37 7.69 -32.04
N SER A 306 -89.82 8.83 -31.59
CA SER A 306 -88.46 8.90 -31.04
C SER A 306 -88.26 7.96 -29.85
N LEU A 307 -87.02 7.49 -29.63
CA LEU A 307 -86.67 6.64 -28.47
C LEU A 307 -86.93 7.30 -27.12
N GLU A 308 -86.88 8.64 -27.06
CA GLU A 308 -87.10 9.42 -25.84
C GLU A 308 -88.60 9.53 -25.51
N ASP A 309 -89.44 9.65 -26.54
CA ASP A 309 -90.88 9.85 -26.40
C ASP A 309 -91.67 8.53 -26.39
N ALA A 310 -91.13 7.46 -26.97
CA ALA A 310 -91.78 6.15 -27.03
C ALA A 310 -92.24 5.60 -25.66
N PRO A 311 -91.46 5.71 -24.56
CA PRO A 311 -91.92 5.32 -23.23
C PRO A 311 -93.09 6.16 -22.71
N TYR A 312 -93.11 7.45 -23.05
CA TYR A 312 -94.17 8.37 -22.67
C TYR A 312 -95.48 8.00 -23.35
N PHE A 313 -95.48 7.89 -24.68
CA PHE A 313 -96.67 7.54 -25.45
C PHE A 313 -97.18 6.13 -25.10
N SER A 314 -96.27 5.18 -24.86
CA SER A 314 -96.67 3.83 -24.42
C SER A 314 -97.40 3.85 -23.06
N ALA A 315 -97.01 4.75 -22.15
CA ALA A 315 -97.71 4.94 -20.87
C ALA A 315 -99.00 5.77 -21.01
N LEU A 316 -99.03 6.73 -21.94
CA LEU A 316 -100.18 7.58 -22.23
C LEU A 316 -101.37 6.81 -22.79
N TYR A 317 -101.15 5.79 -23.63
CA TYR A 317 -102.23 4.95 -24.15
C TYR A 317 -102.59 3.81 -23.19
N GLY A 318 -101.66 3.37 -22.32
CA GLY A 318 -101.90 2.31 -21.32
C GLY A 318 -102.39 1.02 -21.99
N PRO A 319 -103.49 0.38 -21.55
CA PRO A 319 -104.02 -0.82 -22.22
C PRO A 319 -104.38 -0.60 -23.70
N SER A 320 -104.79 0.61 -24.08
CA SER A 320 -105.17 0.98 -25.44
C SER A 320 -103.98 1.10 -26.41
N ARG A 321 -102.74 0.87 -25.96
CA ARG A 321 -101.56 0.80 -26.84
C ARG A 321 -101.59 -0.34 -27.87
N HIS A 322 -102.44 -1.34 -27.64
CA HIS A 322 -102.71 -2.45 -28.55
C HIS A 322 -103.98 -2.25 -29.39
N ALA A 323 -104.47 -1.01 -29.47
CA ALA A 323 -105.69 -0.73 -30.22
C ALA A 323 -105.49 -0.91 -31.72
N ILE A 324 -106.55 -1.34 -32.40
CA ILE A 324 -106.64 -1.33 -33.85
C ILE A 324 -107.36 -0.05 -34.27
N VAL A 325 -106.70 0.77 -35.08
CA VAL A 325 -107.27 2.00 -35.64
C VAL A 325 -108.01 1.64 -36.93
N VAL A 326 -109.27 2.04 -37.00
CA VAL A 326 -110.18 1.71 -38.10
C VAL A 326 -110.87 3.00 -38.58
N PRO A 327 -111.06 3.18 -39.90
CA PRO A 327 -111.79 4.32 -40.44
C PRO A 327 -113.26 4.46 -39.97
N ASP A 328 -113.97 3.37 -39.69
CA ASP A 328 -115.39 3.39 -39.29
C ASP A 328 -115.73 2.18 -38.39
N LEU A 329 -116.13 2.45 -37.14
CA LEU A 329 -116.51 1.41 -36.17
C LEU A 329 -117.84 0.73 -36.51
N SER A 330 -118.71 1.39 -37.28
CA SER A 330 -120.04 0.89 -37.64
C SER A 330 -119.95 -0.37 -38.52
N GLN A 331 -118.93 -0.45 -39.37
CA GLN A 331 -118.70 -1.56 -40.29
C GLN A 331 -118.10 -2.80 -39.59
N ILE A 332 -117.49 -2.62 -38.42
CA ILE A 332 -116.90 -3.70 -37.62
C ILE A 332 -117.91 -4.29 -36.63
N ALA A 333 -118.94 -3.54 -36.24
CA ALA A 333 -119.97 -4.00 -35.31
C ALA A 333 -120.56 -5.37 -35.69
N GLU A 334 -120.79 -5.64 -36.99
CA GLU A 334 -121.28 -6.93 -37.49
C GLU A 334 -120.21 -8.04 -37.42
N GLN A 335 -118.93 -7.70 -37.55
CA GLN A 335 -117.82 -8.66 -37.48
C GLN A 335 -117.48 -9.05 -36.04
N LEU A 336 -117.80 -8.19 -35.06
CA LEU A 336 -117.64 -8.43 -33.63
C LEU A 336 -118.61 -9.50 -33.09
N GLU A 337 -119.81 -9.64 -33.66
CA GLU A 337 -120.87 -10.57 -33.18
C GLU A 337 -120.59 -12.09 -33.38
N GLY A 338 -119.37 -12.48 -33.76
CA GLY A 338 -118.98 -13.89 -33.93
C GLY A 338 -117.51 -14.16 -33.65
N LEU A 339 -116.83 -13.26 -32.94
CA LEU A 339 -115.40 -13.35 -32.68
C LEU A 339 -115.09 -14.26 -31.49
N THR A 340 -114.48 -15.42 -31.76
CA THR A 340 -114.05 -16.38 -30.73
C THR A 340 -112.54 -16.37 -30.49
N ASP A 341 -111.75 -15.83 -31.42
CA ASP A 341 -110.29 -15.81 -31.37
C ASP A 341 -109.75 -14.37 -31.23
N CYS A 342 -109.96 -13.78 -30.06
CA CYS A 342 -109.47 -12.45 -29.69
C CYS A 342 -108.88 -12.45 -28.26
N PRO A 343 -108.08 -11.44 -27.89
CA PRO A 343 -107.71 -11.22 -26.50
C PRO A 343 -108.94 -10.91 -25.63
N GLU A 344 -108.76 -11.01 -24.30
CA GLU A 344 -109.83 -10.72 -23.33
C GLU A 344 -110.33 -9.28 -23.44
N ASP A 345 -109.42 -8.33 -23.66
CA ASP A 345 -109.72 -6.91 -23.91
C ASP A 345 -109.23 -6.52 -25.31
N LEU A 346 -110.17 -6.15 -26.20
CA LEU A 346 -109.88 -5.62 -27.54
C LEU A 346 -110.22 -4.13 -27.59
N TYR A 347 -109.22 -3.30 -27.88
CA TYR A 347 -109.40 -1.85 -28.06
C TYR A 347 -109.51 -1.51 -29.55
N LEU A 348 -110.52 -0.73 -29.91
CA LEU A 348 -110.74 -0.22 -31.26
C LEU A 348 -110.79 1.29 -31.17
N ILE A 349 -110.11 2.00 -32.07
CA ILE A 349 -110.14 3.46 -32.15
C ILE A 349 -110.60 3.85 -33.55
N GLU A 350 -111.60 4.73 -33.62
CA GLU A 350 -112.00 5.35 -34.88
C GLU A 350 -111.01 6.46 -35.24
N GLY A 351 -110.41 6.40 -36.42
CA GLY A 351 -109.46 7.41 -36.86
C GLY A 351 -108.87 7.09 -38.23
N ASP A 352 -108.28 8.11 -38.87
CA ASP A 352 -107.50 7.92 -40.09
C ASP A 352 -106.07 7.47 -39.71
N PRO A 353 -105.62 6.28 -40.16
CA PRO A 353 -104.25 5.82 -39.91
C PRO A 353 -103.15 6.76 -40.42
N GLN A 354 -103.42 7.60 -41.44
CA GLN A 354 -102.42 8.49 -42.03
C GLN A 354 -102.27 9.85 -41.31
N SER A 355 -103.29 10.25 -40.55
CA SER A 355 -103.30 11.52 -39.81
C SER A 355 -104.04 11.34 -38.48
N PHE A 356 -103.52 10.43 -37.66
CA PHE A 356 -104.09 10.12 -36.36
C PHE A 356 -103.88 11.30 -35.39
N ASP A 357 -104.92 11.66 -34.63
CA ASP A 357 -104.93 12.82 -33.73
C ASP A 357 -104.69 12.39 -32.26
N ASP A 358 -103.68 13.00 -31.63
CA ASP A 358 -103.22 12.68 -30.28
C ASP A 358 -104.07 13.31 -29.16
N SER A 359 -105.02 14.18 -29.50
CA SER A 359 -105.59 15.20 -28.61
C SER A 359 -106.68 14.77 -27.62
N VAL A 360 -106.77 13.48 -27.26
CA VAL A 360 -107.99 12.93 -26.60
C VAL A 360 -107.88 12.80 -25.07
N PHE A 361 -106.68 12.86 -24.49
CA PHE A 361 -106.49 12.56 -23.06
C PHE A 361 -106.30 13.80 -22.17
N SER A 362 -106.97 13.82 -21.01
CA SER A 362 -106.67 14.75 -19.91
C SER A 362 -105.58 14.14 -19.03
N VAL A 363 -104.37 14.71 -19.09
CA VAL A 363 -103.15 14.10 -18.56
C VAL A 363 -102.42 15.01 -17.58
N ASP A 364 -101.97 14.43 -16.47
CA ASP A 364 -100.96 15.03 -15.58
C ASP A 364 -99.65 14.23 -15.69
N GLU A 365 -98.57 14.88 -16.11
CA GLU A 365 -97.24 14.26 -16.25
C GLU A 365 -96.47 14.22 -14.93
N LEU A 366 -95.87 13.07 -14.64
CA LEU A 366 -94.98 12.84 -13.49
C LEU A 366 -93.61 12.35 -13.96
N GLU A 367 -92.62 12.36 -13.05
CA GLU A 367 -91.29 11.83 -13.35
C GLU A 367 -91.37 10.32 -13.68
N LYS A 368 -91.10 9.99 -14.95
CA LYS A 368 -91.16 8.62 -15.52
C LYS A 368 -92.53 7.94 -15.43
N ALA A 369 -93.62 8.70 -15.34
CA ALA A 369 -94.97 8.16 -15.31
C ALA A 369 -96.01 9.18 -15.77
N VAL A 370 -97.18 8.68 -16.15
CA VAL A 370 -98.30 9.49 -16.61
C VAL A 370 -99.54 9.14 -15.80
N VAL A 371 -100.30 10.15 -15.38
CA VAL A 371 -101.63 10.00 -14.78
C VAL A 371 -102.67 10.50 -15.75
N VAL A 372 -103.52 9.59 -16.22
CA VAL A 372 -104.63 9.91 -17.13
C VAL A 372 -105.94 9.89 -16.35
N LYS A 373 -106.71 10.99 -16.41
CA LYS A 373 -108.07 11.03 -15.87
C LYS A 373 -109.04 10.41 -16.89
N ILE A 374 -109.43 9.15 -16.66
CA ILE A 374 -110.32 8.40 -17.56
C ILE A 374 -111.78 8.87 -17.39
N ALA A 375 -112.20 9.14 -16.16
CA ALA A 375 -113.55 9.61 -15.83
C ALA A 375 -113.52 10.47 -14.55
N ASP A 376 -114.63 11.09 -14.17
CA ASP A 376 -114.71 12.01 -13.01
C ASP A 376 -114.29 11.42 -11.65
N ARG A 377 -114.18 10.09 -11.54
CA ARG A 377 -113.72 9.38 -10.33
C ARG A 377 -112.72 8.24 -10.62
N GLN A 378 -112.11 8.20 -11.80
CA GLN A 378 -111.17 7.13 -12.19
C GLN A 378 -109.90 7.70 -12.81
N TRP A 379 -108.76 7.38 -12.21
CA TRP A 379 -107.43 7.76 -12.69
C TRP A 379 -106.64 6.49 -13.04
N ARG A 380 -105.84 6.57 -14.09
CA ARG A 380 -104.88 5.53 -14.45
C ARG A 380 -103.47 6.06 -14.32
N TYR A 381 -102.69 5.42 -13.46
CA TYR A 381 -101.26 5.65 -13.34
C TYR A 381 -100.52 4.63 -14.21
N SER A 382 -99.68 5.10 -15.13
CA SER A 382 -98.89 4.26 -16.02
C SER A 382 -97.44 4.70 -15.98
N ARG A 383 -96.55 3.79 -15.56
CA ARG A 383 -95.10 4.04 -15.55
C ARG A 383 -94.55 3.90 -16.96
N PHE A 384 -93.49 4.64 -17.25
CA PHE A 384 -92.74 4.46 -18.50
C PHE A 384 -92.19 3.04 -18.55
N PRO A 385 -92.57 2.24 -19.55
CA PRO A 385 -91.98 0.93 -19.73
C PRO A 385 -90.51 1.08 -20.08
N SER A 386 -89.66 0.20 -19.55
CA SER A 386 -88.24 0.13 -19.94
C SER A 386 -88.08 -0.23 -21.43
N LEU A 387 -89.06 -0.95 -21.97
CA LEU A 387 -89.16 -1.29 -23.38
C LEU A 387 -90.56 -0.92 -23.89
N PRO A 388 -90.74 0.27 -24.49
CA PRO A 388 -92.01 0.67 -25.09
C PRO A 388 -92.40 -0.21 -26.28
N ILE A 389 -93.70 -0.26 -26.57
CA ILE A 389 -94.21 -0.95 -27.76
C ILE A 389 -94.10 -0.04 -29.00
N PHE A 390 -94.33 1.25 -28.80
CA PHE A 390 -94.12 2.28 -29.82
C PHE A 390 -92.62 2.53 -30.07
N GLY A 391 -92.32 3.13 -31.23
CA GLY A 391 -90.95 3.48 -31.63
C GLY A 391 -90.09 2.27 -31.96
N ARG A 392 -90.66 1.19 -32.52
CA ARG A 392 -89.90 -0.04 -32.81
C ARG A 392 -89.01 0.15 -34.03
N ALA A 393 -89.47 0.76 -35.11
CA ALA A 393 -88.65 1.11 -36.28
C ALA A 393 -87.54 2.08 -35.88
N ALA A 394 -87.83 3.11 -35.06
CA ALA A 394 -86.82 4.01 -34.53
C ALA A 394 -85.76 3.28 -33.67
N ARG A 395 -86.17 2.29 -32.88
CA ARG A 395 -85.28 1.44 -32.08
C ARG A 395 -84.43 0.53 -32.95
N GLU A 396 -85.02 -0.17 -33.91
CA GLU A 396 -84.33 -1.07 -34.84
C GLU A 396 -83.29 -0.28 -35.66
N ASN A 397 -83.68 0.88 -36.22
CA ASN A 397 -82.75 1.79 -36.92
C ASN A 397 -81.59 2.27 -36.03
N ARG A 398 -81.85 2.57 -34.74
CA ARG A 398 -80.80 2.93 -33.79
C ARG A 398 -79.87 1.76 -33.50
N ILE A 399 -80.40 0.55 -33.31
CA ILE A 399 -79.61 -0.67 -33.10
C ILE A 399 -78.70 -0.93 -34.31
N GLU A 400 -79.22 -0.81 -35.53
CA GLU A 400 -78.42 -0.96 -36.76
C GLU A 400 -77.30 0.10 -36.84
N SER A 401 -77.61 1.36 -36.52
CA SER A 401 -76.63 2.44 -36.47
C SER A 401 -75.53 2.17 -35.43
N LEU A 402 -75.90 1.66 -34.25
CA LEU A 402 -74.98 1.27 -33.20
C LEU A 402 -74.13 0.07 -33.60
N HIS A 403 -74.69 -0.92 -34.29
CA HIS A 403 -73.92 -2.03 -34.85
C HIS A 403 -72.87 -1.54 -35.86
N ALA A 404 -73.23 -0.61 -36.74
CA ALA A 404 -72.27 -0.01 -37.66
C ALA A 404 -71.16 0.76 -36.91
N GLU A 405 -71.51 1.57 -35.90
CA GLU A 405 -70.52 2.27 -35.05
C GLU A 405 -69.60 1.26 -34.33
N ARG A 406 -70.17 0.19 -33.77
CA ARG A 406 -69.43 -0.86 -33.07
C ARG A 406 -68.41 -1.56 -33.97
N GLU A 407 -68.75 -1.91 -35.20
CA GLU A 407 -67.81 -2.56 -36.11
C GLU A 407 -66.64 -1.64 -36.46
N VAL A 408 -66.90 -0.35 -36.73
CA VAL A 408 -65.85 0.66 -36.95
C VAL A 408 -64.95 0.82 -35.72
N LEU A 409 -65.54 0.89 -34.53
CA LEU A 409 -64.79 0.96 -33.27
C LEU A 409 -63.98 -0.32 -33.03
N SER A 410 -64.51 -1.49 -33.38
CA SER A 410 -63.83 -2.78 -33.24
C SER A 410 -62.60 -2.89 -34.16
N GLU A 411 -62.71 -2.44 -35.41
CA GLU A 411 -61.59 -2.39 -36.36
C GLU A 411 -60.51 -1.40 -35.89
N ARG A 412 -60.92 -0.19 -35.47
CA ARG A 412 -59.99 0.80 -34.92
C ARG A 412 -59.30 0.30 -33.65
N PHE A 413 -60.05 -0.34 -32.75
CA PHE A 413 -59.50 -0.94 -31.53
C PHE A 413 -58.47 -2.03 -31.83
N ALA A 414 -58.72 -2.89 -32.81
CA ALA A 414 -57.79 -3.93 -33.24
C ALA A 414 -56.49 -3.33 -33.79
N THR A 415 -56.59 -2.30 -34.62
CA THR A 415 -55.45 -1.58 -35.20
C THR A 415 -54.61 -0.91 -34.10
N LEU A 416 -55.24 -0.12 -33.23
CA LEU A 416 -54.56 0.54 -32.10
C LEU A 416 -53.93 -0.47 -31.14
N SER A 417 -54.61 -1.60 -30.87
CA SER A 417 -54.05 -2.66 -30.03
C SER A 417 -52.78 -3.28 -30.63
N PHE A 418 -52.74 -3.45 -31.95
CA PHE A 418 -51.55 -3.94 -32.65
C PHE A 418 -50.41 -2.92 -32.58
N ASP A 419 -50.70 -1.63 -32.80
CA ASP A 419 -49.71 -0.56 -32.73
C ASP A 419 -49.13 -0.38 -31.33
N VAL A 420 -49.95 -0.48 -30.28
CA VAL A 420 -49.48 -0.49 -28.89
C VAL A 420 -48.55 -1.68 -28.65
N GLN A 421 -48.91 -2.89 -29.09
CA GLN A 421 -48.04 -4.06 -28.95
C GLN A 421 -46.70 -3.91 -29.69
N LYS A 422 -46.72 -3.34 -30.90
CA LYS A 422 -45.51 -3.07 -31.68
C LYS A 422 -44.61 -2.06 -30.94
N THR A 423 -45.20 -0.98 -30.44
CA THR A 423 -44.49 0.06 -29.68
C THR A 423 -43.89 -0.49 -28.39
N GLN A 424 -44.64 -1.32 -27.65
CA GLN A 424 -44.16 -1.99 -26.44
C GLN A 424 -42.98 -2.92 -26.69
N ARG A 425 -43.00 -3.68 -27.80
CA ARG A 425 -41.88 -4.54 -28.19
C ARG A 425 -40.62 -3.72 -28.48
N LEU A 426 -40.76 -2.59 -29.17
CA LEU A 426 -39.65 -1.65 -29.40
C LEU A 426 -39.15 -1.09 -28.08
N HIS A 427 -40.02 -0.59 -27.21
CA HIS A 427 -39.63 -0.07 -25.89
C HIS A 427 -38.86 -1.14 -25.07
N GLN A 428 -39.32 -2.39 -25.04
CA GLN A 428 -38.57 -3.47 -24.37
C GLN A 428 -37.20 -3.75 -25.02
N ALA A 429 -37.07 -3.59 -26.34
CA ALA A 429 -35.78 -3.71 -27.02
C ALA A 429 -34.83 -2.57 -26.61
N PHE A 430 -35.32 -1.32 -26.59
CA PHE A 430 -34.55 -0.16 -26.10
C PHE A 430 -34.14 -0.32 -24.64
N SER A 431 -35.06 -0.73 -23.76
CA SER A 431 -34.78 -0.91 -22.33
C SER A 431 -33.72 -2.00 -22.10
N ARG A 432 -33.73 -3.10 -22.87
CA ARG A 432 -32.67 -4.12 -22.80
C ARG A 432 -31.33 -3.59 -23.28
N PHE A 433 -31.32 -2.85 -24.40
CA PHE A 433 -30.11 -2.23 -24.91
C PHE A 433 -29.51 -1.21 -23.94
N ILE A 434 -30.35 -0.37 -23.34
CA ILE A 434 -29.93 0.63 -22.35
C ILE A 434 -29.33 -0.04 -21.12
N GLY A 435 -29.97 -1.10 -20.61
CA GLY A 435 -29.50 -1.80 -19.42
C GLY A 435 -28.20 -2.60 -19.61
N SER A 436 -27.90 -3.07 -20.83
CA SER A 436 -26.78 -4.01 -21.06
C SER A 436 -25.65 -3.47 -21.96
N HIS A 437 -25.94 -2.52 -22.86
CA HIS A 437 -25.06 -2.22 -23.99
C HIS A 437 -24.78 -0.72 -24.20
N LEU A 438 -25.59 0.19 -23.66
CA LEU A 438 -25.46 1.64 -23.89
C LEU A 438 -24.09 2.22 -23.52
N SER A 439 -23.49 1.75 -22.43
CA SER A 439 -22.19 2.22 -21.97
C SER A 439 -21.02 1.86 -22.89
N VAL A 440 -21.20 0.86 -23.76
CA VAL A 440 -20.13 0.33 -24.62
C VAL A 440 -20.41 0.59 -26.11
N ALA A 441 -21.66 0.71 -26.53
CA ALA A 441 -22.05 0.82 -27.94
C ALA A 441 -21.43 2.01 -28.68
N PHE A 442 -21.30 3.16 -28.01
CA PHE A 442 -20.70 4.38 -28.58
C PHE A 442 -19.19 4.51 -28.32
N GLU A 443 -18.61 3.42 -27.81
CA GLU A 443 -17.20 3.03 -27.89
C GLU A 443 -16.50 3.25 -29.24
N ASP A 444 -15.28 3.77 -29.27
CA ASP A 444 -14.36 3.49 -30.38
C ASP A 444 -14.14 1.97 -30.53
N ASP A 445 -13.95 1.52 -31.77
CA ASP A 445 -13.75 0.10 -32.08
C ASP A 445 -12.49 -0.45 -31.37
N PRO A 446 -12.66 -1.37 -30.40
CA PRO A 446 -11.53 -1.96 -29.69
C PRO A 446 -10.62 -2.78 -30.61
N GLU A 447 -11.12 -3.36 -31.71
CA GLU A 447 -10.26 -4.09 -32.65
C GLU A 447 -9.32 -3.16 -33.42
N ALA A 448 -9.80 -1.98 -33.82
CA ALA A 448 -8.97 -0.97 -34.46
C ALA A 448 -7.82 -0.52 -33.53
N GLU A 449 -8.12 -0.26 -32.25
CA GLU A 449 -7.11 0.07 -31.24
C GLU A 449 -6.13 -1.09 -31.02
N ILE A 450 -6.63 -2.34 -30.90
CA ILE A 450 -5.79 -3.55 -30.75
C ILE A 450 -4.83 -3.70 -31.93
N ARG A 451 -5.26 -3.50 -33.18
CA ARG A 451 -4.38 -3.58 -34.36
C ARG A 451 -3.26 -2.56 -34.29
N ARG A 452 -3.57 -1.32 -33.89
CA ARG A 452 -2.57 -0.26 -33.71
C ARG A 452 -1.58 -0.59 -32.59
N LEU A 453 -2.06 -1.06 -31.44
CA LEU A 453 -1.21 -1.43 -30.30
C LEU A 453 -0.34 -2.66 -30.61
N ASN A 454 -0.85 -3.64 -31.36
CA ASN A 454 -0.06 -4.78 -31.83
C ASN A 454 1.06 -4.36 -32.79
N GLY A 455 0.80 -3.39 -33.69
CA GLY A 455 1.85 -2.80 -34.52
C GLY A 455 2.98 -2.21 -33.68
N ARG A 456 2.62 -1.38 -32.69
CA ARG A 456 3.59 -0.80 -31.75
C ARG A 456 4.32 -1.86 -30.92
N ARG A 457 3.63 -2.92 -30.49
CA ARG A 457 4.23 -4.03 -29.75
C ARG A 457 5.31 -4.73 -30.57
N VAL A 458 5.05 -4.98 -31.86
CA VAL A 458 6.03 -5.60 -32.78
C VAL A 458 7.23 -4.69 -33.02
N GLU A 459 7.03 -3.37 -33.12
CA GLU A 459 8.12 -2.39 -33.18
C GLU A 459 9.01 -2.44 -31.93
N LEU A 460 8.40 -2.48 -30.74
CA LEU A 460 9.13 -2.58 -29.47
C LEU A 460 9.85 -3.92 -29.33
N GLU A 461 9.22 -5.01 -29.74
CA GLU A 461 9.85 -6.34 -29.73
C GLU A 461 11.07 -6.38 -30.67
N ARG A 462 10.97 -5.73 -31.84
CA ARG A 462 12.12 -5.56 -32.74
C ARG A 462 13.21 -4.70 -32.12
N ALA A 463 12.86 -3.61 -31.44
CA ALA A 463 13.80 -2.74 -30.75
C ALA A 463 14.47 -3.40 -29.53
N LEU A 464 13.80 -4.36 -28.89
CA LEU A 464 14.36 -5.17 -27.80
C LEU A 464 15.24 -6.33 -28.28
N ALA A 465 15.09 -6.75 -29.54
CA ALA A 465 15.88 -7.81 -30.16
C ALA A 465 17.21 -7.32 -30.74
N THR A 466 17.28 -6.02 -31.09
CA THR A 466 18.51 -5.30 -31.43
C THR A 466 19.22 -4.81 -30.19
#